data_AF-A0A965Y3V9-F1
#
_entry.id   AF-A0A965Y3V9-F1
#
_cell.length_a   1.000
_cell.length_b   1.000
_cell.length_c   1.000
_cell.angle_alpha   90.00
_cell.angle_beta   90.00
_cell.angle_gamma   90.00
#
_symmetry.space_group_name_H-M   'P 1'
#
loop_
_entity.id
_entity.type
_entity.pdbx_description
1 polymer ?
#
loop_
_entity_poly.entity_id
_entity_poly.type
_entity_poly.pdbx_seq_one_letter_code
_entity_poly.pdbx_strand_id
1 'polypeptide(L)'
;LGLNLLSTMDDMKELYSIRGNTLRETILNNTAYCGHGKDSPSSMKYRYLTEDVPCLLVPVFGIGKKLGVPMPVTESIIRLASVIAGEDYLKTGRVLEGMDLSLSP
;
A
#
# COMPACT_ATOMS: atom_id res chain seq x y z
N LEU A 1 -7.52 5.19 -16.51
CA LEU A 1 -6.15 5.73 -16.40
C LEU A 1 -5.22 5.26 -17.52
N GLY A 2 -5.49 4.14 -18.21
CA GLY A 2 -4.63 3.69 -19.31
C GLY A 2 -3.24 3.21 -18.89
N LEU A 3 -3.02 3.01 -17.58
CA LEU A 3 -1.75 2.56 -17.02
C LEU A 3 -1.72 1.03 -17.00
N ASN A 4 -0.62 0.46 -17.47
CA ASN A 4 -0.31 -0.95 -17.31
C ASN A 4 0.74 -1.09 -16.21
N LEU A 5 0.29 -1.36 -14.98
CA LEU A 5 1.16 -1.49 -13.82
C LEU A 5 1.56 -2.94 -13.61
N LEU A 6 2.78 -3.16 -13.11
CA LEU A 6 3.23 -4.48 -12.68
C LEU A 6 2.45 -4.93 -11.45
N SER A 7 2.29 -6.26 -11.32
CA SER A 7 1.87 -6.84 -10.05
C SER A 7 3.00 -6.66 -9.03
N THR A 8 2.67 -6.63 -7.72
CA THR A 8 3.70 -6.59 -6.66
C THR A 8 4.72 -7.73 -6.80
N MET A 9 4.29 -8.91 -7.23
CA MET A 9 5.20 -10.04 -7.41
C MET A 9 6.16 -9.82 -8.58
N ASP A 10 5.69 -9.28 -9.70
CA ASP A 10 6.53 -9.05 -10.89
C ASP A 10 7.49 -7.88 -10.65
N ASP A 11 7.02 -6.79 -10.05
CA ASP A 11 7.84 -5.65 -9.64
C ASP A 11 8.99 -6.08 -8.71
N MET A 12 8.69 -6.92 -7.71
CA MET A 12 9.71 -7.46 -6.82
C MET A 12 10.73 -8.36 -7.54
N LYS A 13 10.29 -9.19 -8.47
CA LYS A 13 11.18 -10.06 -9.26
C LYS A 13 12.13 -9.24 -10.13
N GLU A 14 11.62 -8.17 -10.75
CA GLU A 14 12.40 -7.27 -11.60
C GLU A 14 13.39 -6.44 -10.76
N LEU A 15 12.90 -5.74 -9.74
CA LEU A 15 13.70 -4.79 -8.95
C LEU A 15 14.84 -5.47 -8.17
N TYR A 16 14.58 -6.65 -7.62
CA TYR A 16 15.55 -7.36 -6.76
C TYR A 16 16.18 -8.58 -7.43
N SER A 17 15.87 -8.87 -8.70
CA SER A 17 16.38 -10.05 -9.42
C SER A 17 16.13 -11.39 -8.69
N ILE A 18 15.04 -11.45 -7.93
CA ILE A 18 14.63 -12.62 -7.13
C ILE A 18 13.61 -13.47 -7.89
N ARG A 19 13.50 -14.75 -7.52
CA ARG A 19 12.56 -15.70 -8.16
C ARG A 19 11.65 -16.35 -7.12
N GLY A 20 10.47 -16.76 -7.56
CA GLY A 20 9.49 -17.49 -6.74
C GLY A 20 8.18 -17.71 -7.49
N ASN A 21 7.44 -18.73 -7.09
CA ASN A 21 6.14 -19.08 -7.66
C ASN A 21 4.98 -18.42 -6.92
N THR A 22 5.24 -17.93 -5.71
CA THR A 22 4.27 -17.18 -4.89
C THR A 22 4.91 -15.89 -4.39
N LEU A 23 4.08 -14.91 -4.00
CA LEU A 23 4.58 -13.67 -3.37
C LEU A 23 5.39 -13.97 -2.11
N ARG A 24 4.93 -14.93 -1.29
CA ARG A 24 5.64 -15.36 -0.08
C ARG A 24 7.03 -15.93 -0.40
N GLU A 25 7.11 -16.87 -1.34
CA GLU A 25 8.38 -17.46 -1.76
C GLU A 25 9.32 -16.39 -2.32
N THR A 26 8.80 -15.52 -3.18
CA THR A 26 9.56 -14.42 -3.78
C THR A 26 10.15 -13.51 -2.69
N ILE A 27 9.34 -13.05 -1.73
CA ILE A 27 9.79 -12.22 -0.61
C ILE A 27 10.86 -12.94 0.23
N LEU A 28 10.63 -14.20 0.59
CA LEU A 28 11.55 -14.95 1.46
C LEU A 28 12.90 -15.27 0.79
N ASN A 29 12.94 -15.31 -0.55
CA ASN A 29 14.18 -15.47 -1.31
C ASN A 29 15.00 -14.18 -1.40
N ASN A 30 14.49 -13.05 -0.90
CA ASN A 30 15.22 -11.79 -0.90
C ASN A 30 16.19 -11.71 0.29
N THR A 31 17.45 -12.05 0.04
CA THR A 31 18.53 -12.04 1.05
C THR A 31 18.88 -10.64 1.57
N ALA A 32 18.44 -9.57 0.91
CA ALA A 32 18.64 -8.20 1.41
C ALA A 32 17.66 -7.81 2.52
N TYR A 33 16.51 -8.51 2.63
CA TYR A 33 15.49 -8.24 3.65
C TYR A 33 15.16 -9.47 4.54
N CYS A 34 15.70 -10.64 4.21
CA CYS A 34 15.49 -11.87 4.97
C CYS A 34 16.81 -12.40 5.54
N GLY A 35 16.74 -12.99 6.74
CA GLY A 35 17.86 -13.74 7.34
C GLY A 35 18.79 -12.95 8.28
N HIS A 36 18.57 -11.64 8.48
CA HIS A 36 19.37 -10.80 9.39
C HIS A 36 18.70 -10.50 10.74
N GLY A 37 17.50 -11.03 11.00
CA GLY A 37 16.82 -10.93 12.29
C GLY A 37 15.65 -9.96 12.31
N LYS A 38 15.36 -9.38 13.48
CA LYS A 38 14.20 -8.51 13.67
C LYS A 38 14.52 -7.08 13.24
N ASP A 39 14.01 -6.72 12.07
CA ASP A 39 14.13 -5.37 11.51
C ASP A 39 12.84 -4.54 11.67
N SER A 40 11.81 -5.15 12.25
CA SER A 40 10.52 -4.46 12.48
C SER A 40 10.59 -3.50 13.67
N PRO A 41 9.92 -2.34 13.57
CA PRO A 41 9.75 -1.42 14.68
C PRO A 41 9.14 -2.10 15.91
N SER A 42 9.53 -1.65 17.10
CA SER A 42 8.97 -2.13 18.37
C SER A 42 7.64 -1.48 18.74
N SER A 43 7.15 -0.54 17.93
CA SER A 43 5.96 0.27 18.19
C SER A 43 5.10 0.42 16.95
N MET A 44 3.79 0.45 17.16
CA MET A 44 2.81 0.72 16.10
C MET A 44 2.70 2.20 15.75
N LYS A 45 3.33 3.10 16.52
CA LYS A 45 3.42 4.54 16.20
C LYS A 45 4.54 4.86 15.20
N TYR A 46 4.91 3.90 14.36
CA TYR A 46 5.98 4.04 13.37
C TYR A 46 5.43 4.44 12.00
N ARG A 47 6.30 4.99 11.13
CA ARG A 47 5.93 5.50 9.79
C ARG A 47 5.20 4.48 8.90
N TYR A 48 5.40 3.19 9.12
CA TYR A 48 4.64 2.15 8.41
C TYR A 48 3.12 2.28 8.58
N LEU A 49 2.65 2.85 9.70
CA LEU A 49 1.23 3.15 9.89
C LEU A 49 0.96 4.65 9.80
N THR A 50 1.76 5.46 10.50
CA THR A 50 1.47 6.90 10.63
C THR A 50 1.75 7.69 9.35
N GLU A 51 2.46 7.12 8.39
CA GLU A 51 2.76 7.74 7.09
C GLU A 51 2.11 6.95 5.95
N ASP A 52 2.41 5.65 5.81
CA ASP A 52 1.97 4.87 4.64
C ASP A 52 0.44 4.73 4.56
N VAL A 53 -0.26 4.66 5.69
CA VAL A 53 -1.73 4.55 5.66
C VAL A 53 -2.39 5.87 5.23
N PRO A 54 -2.19 7.00 5.92
CA PRO A 54 -2.83 8.25 5.55
C PRO A 54 -2.27 8.88 4.26
N CYS A 55 -1.02 8.63 3.90
CA CYS A 55 -0.36 9.28 2.76
C CYS A 55 -0.19 8.41 1.51
N LEU A 56 -0.41 7.09 1.58
CA LEU A 56 -0.37 6.19 0.43
C LEU A 56 -1.69 5.42 0.26
N LEU A 57 -2.12 4.64 1.26
CA LEU A 57 -3.33 3.81 1.12
C LEU A 57 -4.61 4.64 0.98
N VAL A 58 -4.78 5.70 1.79
CA VAL A 58 -5.96 6.57 1.70
C VAL A 58 -6.05 7.27 0.33
N PRO A 59 -5.00 7.89 -0.22
CA PRO A 59 -5.03 8.40 -1.59
C PRO A 59 -5.42 7.36 -2.64
N VAL A 60 -4.81 6.18 -2.60
CA VAL A 60 -5.11 5.09 -3.56
C VAL A 60 -6.56 4.65 -3.44
N PHE A 61 -7.08 4.51 -2.22
CA PHE A 61 -8.48 4.22 -1.96
C PHE A 61 -9.40 5.33 -2.49
N GLY A 62 -9.01 6.60 -2.34
CA GLY A 62 -9.71 7.75 -2.90
C GLY A 62 -9.81 7.71 -4.42
N ILE A 63 -8.73 7.34 -5.11
CA ILE A 63 -8.72 7.12 -6.58
C ILE A 63 -9.73 6.03 -6.95
N GLY A 64 -9.68 4.88 -6.27
CA GLY A 64 -10.61 3.78 -6.49
C GLY A 64 -12.07 4.22 -6.32
N LYS A 65 -12.37 4.95 -5.24
CA LYS A 65 -13.71 5.51 -4.99
C LYS A 65 -14.17 6.43 -6.12
N LYS A 66 -13.31 7.36 -6.56
CA LYS A 66 -13.64 8.31 -7.64
C LYS A 66 -13.86 7.62 -8.98
N LEU A 67 -13.18 6.51 -9.24
CA LEU A 67 -13.33 5.70 -10.45
C LEU A 67 -14.40 4.60 -10.33
N GLY A 68 -15.09 4.48 -9.19
CA GLY A 68 -16.11 3.46 -8.97
C GLY A 68 -15.55 2.03 -8.84
N VAL A 69 -14.27 1.87 -8.50
CA VAL A 69 -13.60 0.58 -8.29
C VAL A 69 -13.72 0.15 -6.83
N PRO A 70 -14.39 -0.96 -6.52
CA PRO A 70 -14.47 -1.47 -5.15
C PRO A 70 -13.11 -1.92 -4.62
N MET A 71 -12.73 -1.45 -3.42
CA MET A 71 -11.46 -1.80 -2.77
C MET A 71 -11.67 -2.27 -1.31
N PRO A 72 -12.47 -3.32 -1.06
CA PRO A 72 -12.89 -3.70 0.29
C PRO A 72 -11.74 -4.14 1.20
N VAL A 73 -10.69 -4.74 0.62
CA VAL A 73 -9.50 -5.16 1.38
C VAL A 73 -8.64 -3.95 1.78
N THR A 74 -8.46 -2.98 0.89
CA THR A 74 -7.75 -1.74 1.23
C THR A 74 -8.50 -0.94 2.30
N GLU A 75 -9.82 -0.83 2.16
CA GLU A 75 -10.65 -0.15 3.17
C GLU A 75 -10.55 -0.82 4.54
N SER A 76 -10.58 -2.16 4.61
CA SER A 76 -10.48 -2.86 5.90
C SER A 76 -9.13 -2.65 6.57
N ILE A 77 -8.03 -2.63 5.80
CA ILE A 77 -6.68 -2.31 6.31
C ILE A 77 -6.63 -0.89 6.87
N ILE A 78 -7.16 0.11 6.13
CA ILE A 78 -7.20 1.50 6.60
C ILE A 78 -7.98 1.61 7.92
N ARG A 79 -9.12 0.92 8.04
CA ARG A 79 -9.94 0.91 9.26
C ARG A 79 -9.21 0.29 10.44
N LEU A 80 -8.52 -0.83 10.25
CA LEU A 80 -7.72 -1.45 11.30
C LEU A 80 -6.57 -0.55 11.75
N ALA A 81 -5.85 0.06 10.81
CA ALA A 81 -4.80 1.02 11.12
C ALA A 81 -5.33 2.26 11.85
N SER A 82 -6.52 2.73 11.48
CA SER A 82 -7.20 3.85 12.15
C SER A 82 -7.47 3.54 13.63
N VAL A 83 -7.97 2.34 13.92
CA VAL A 83 -8.20 1.88 15.31
C VAL A 83 -6.90 1.83 16.10
N ILE A 84 -5.82 1.31 15.50
CA ILE A 84 -4.51 1.22 16.14
C ILE A 84 -3.93 2.61 16.43
N ALA A 85 -4.08 3.55 15.49
CA ALA A 85 -3.60 4.91 15.62
C ALA A 85 -4.46 5.77 16.57
N GLY A 86 -5.72 5.38 16.80
CA GLY A 86 -6.71 6.23 17.48
C GLY A 86 -7.14 7.43 16.62
N GLU A 87 -7.03 7.31 15.30
CA GLU A 87 -7.27 8.39 14.33
C GLU A 87 -8.05 7.85 13.13
N ASP A 88 -9.10 8.54 12.70
CA ASP A 88 -9.93 8.11 11.56
C ASP A 88 -9.28 8.50 10.22
N TYR A 89 -8.38 7.65 9.70
CA TYR A 89 -7.65 7.94 8.47
C TYR A 89 -8.52 8.06 7.22
N LEU A 90 -9.74 7.51 7.21
CA LEU A 90 -10.69 7.75 6.12
C LEU A 90 -11.18 9.20 6.07
N LYS A 91 -11.04 9.95 7.17
CA LYS A 91 -11.35 11.38 7.26
C LYS A 91 -10.11 12.26 7.27
N THR A 92 -9.05 11.86 7.97
CA THR A 92 -7.86 12.70 8.19
C THR A 92 -6.72 12.43 7.21
N GLY A 93 -6.73 11.28 6.55
CA GLY A 93 -5.73 10.94 5.54
C GLY A 93 -5.80 11.86 4.32
N ARG A 94 -4.74 11.88 3.51
CA ARG A 94 -4.68 12.73 2.32
C ARG A 94 -5.70 12.26 1.29
N VAL A 95 -6.82 12.96 1.21
CA VAL A 95 -7.79 12.78 0.13
C VAL A 95 -7.37 13.64 -1.06
N LEU A 96 -7.42 13.09 -2.27
CA LEU A 96 -7.10 13.81 -3.51
C LEU A 96 -8.26 14.72 -3.94
N GLU A 97 -8.75 15.56 -3.03
CA GLU A 97 -9.77 16.55 -3.33
C GLU A 97 -9.25 17.50 -4.41
N GLY A 98 -9.96 17.61 -5.53
CA GLY A 98 -9.59 18.48 -6.65
C GLY A 98 -8.65 17.87 -7.69
N MET A 99 -8.13 16.65 -7.51
CA MET A 99 -7.35 16.00 -8.56
C MET A 99 -8.27 15.54 -9.69
N ASP A 100 -8.15 16.12 -10.88
CA ASP A 100 -8.89 15.63 -12.04
C ASP A 100 -8.32 14.27 -12.49
N LEU A 101 -9.20 13.28 -12.58
CA LEU A 101 -8.89 11.92 -13.04
C LEU A 101 -9.60 11.61 -14.37
N SER A 102 -10.24 12.62 -14.97
CA SER A 102 -10.77 12.53 -16.32
C SER A 102 -9.62 12.24 -17.29
N LEU A 103 -9.86 11.37 -18.26
CA LEU A 103 -8.92 11.15 -19.34
C LEU A 103 -8.99 12.40 -20.22
N SER A 104 -7.86 13.10 -20.39
CA SER A 104 -7.74 14.03 -21.51
C SER A 104 -7.99 13.26 -22.81
N PRO A 105 -8.82 13.78 -23.73
CA PRO A 105 -9.21 13.09 -24.96
C PRO A 105 -8.02 12.70 -25.85
#